data_AF-A0A956EQ26-F1
#
_entry.id   AF-A0A956EQ26-F1
#
_cell.length_a   1.000
_cell.length_b   1.000
_cell.length_c   1.000
_cell.angle_alpha   90.00
_cell.angle_beta   90.00
_cell.angle_gamma   90.00
#
_symmetry.space_group_name_H-M   'P 1'
#
loop_
_entity.id
_entity.type
_entity.pdbx_description
1 polymer ?
#
loop_
_entity_poly.entity_id
_entity_poly.type
_entity_poly.pdbx_seq_one_letter_code
_entity_poly.pdbx_strand_id
1 'polypeptide(L)'
;MEYARAGSRPSWPGGGTRRGGGDRRCQDGKSCSGNNPTSPYSTYYVPRAPGQTVANPNELPDGTSSTFRLREDEAVIYVGKTPPPAKYFGFRSYLFDRFNTTSNQRENIFASLGPTLNPLTIGVDTSGGTGSSPAPFDRPTLVITTGHAQTDRLIRESALAAGISESALNTDVLDPAKVKFGLEDQADSFGFLFRYAIPEDPAKGQAFLDNPGATLLRVTPTTPLTPDPIPAPARPTRGSGTSENSYSAALDALEQAIRNQYSGYDITAIPLATTGEPDPDACIAGTRSCAGDNPDALYPSSGPLRFEAALQPNANTFYVAFGVNHEASGKVLYSNLSVYGVEHLVGVKSVASPEMPGSAQDYLPNDAQANELFAWKIARSCGGAAHCMEVPTGCPGVDTNAFATITFRAYLDPVTKTGPAANELLPERILKISNP
;
A
#
# COMPACT_ATOMS: atom_id res chain seq x y z
N MET A 1 -30.15 -1.75 9.99
CA MET A 1 -28.82 -1.19 9.65
C MET A 1 -28.14 -0.82 10.94
N GLU A 2 -26.98 -1.43 11.22
CA GLU A 2 -26.12 -0.99 12.32
C GLU A 2 -25.10 0.00 11.78
N TYR A 3 -24.89 1.11 12.49
CA TYR A 3 -24.05 2.21 12.06
C TYR A 3 -22.66 2.09 12.69
N ALA A 4 -21.62 2.24 11.88
CA ALA A 4 -20.27 2.53 12.37
C ALA A 4 -19.77 3.85 11.76
N ARG A 5 -19.08 4.66 12.56
CA ARG A 5 -18.33 5.80 12.00
C ARG A 5 -17.11 5.25 11.27
N ALA A 6 -16.80 5.80 10.09
CA ALA A 6 -15.47 5.63 9.51
C ALA A 6 -14.47 6.29 10.46
N GLY A 7 -13.88 5.48 11.34
CA GLY A 7 -12.83 5.92 12.24
C GLY A 7 -11.50 5.90 11.49
N SER A 8 -10.93 7.07 11.30
CA SER A 8 -9.49 7.27 11.22
C SER A 8 -8.84 6.98 12.58
N ARG A 9 -8.85 5.71 12.98
CA ARG A 9 -7.91 5.29 14.02
C ARG A 9 -6.59 5.05 13.30
N PRO A 10 -5.46 5.60 13.79
CA PRO A 10 -4.18 5.33 13.17
C PRO A 10 -4.06 3.81 13.04
N SER A 11 -3.74 3.40 11.83
CA SER A 11 -3.78 2.03 11.33
C SER A 11 -3.47 0.96 12.38
N TRP A 12 -4.20 -0.15 12.31
CA TRP A 12 -3.74 -1.55 12.45
C TRP A 12 -2.41 -1.77 13.21
N PRO A 13 -2.39 -2.71 14.18
CA PRO A 13 -1.76 -2.51 15.49
C PRO A 13 -0.34 -1.95 15.40
N GLY A 14 -0.21 -0.63 15.56
CA GLY A 14 1.10 0.03 15.58
C GLY A 14 1.00 1.55 15.51
N GLY A 15 -0.07 2.09 14.94
CA GLY A 15 -0.26 3.54 14.86
C GLY A 15 -0.78 4.14 16.17
N GLY A 16 0.07 4.80 16.93
CA GLY A 16 -0.37 5.84 17.88
C GLY A 16 0.47 5.93 19.13
N THR A 17 1.07 7.09 19.34
CA THR A 17 1.70 7.50 20.61
C THR A 17 0.62 7.83 21.64
N ARG A 18 0.68 7.26 22.85
CA ARG A 18 0.04 7.89 24.03
C ARG A 18 1.00 8.94 24.56
N ARG A 19 0.49 10.06 25.06
CA ARG A 19 1.31 10.97 25.89
C ARG A 19 1.88 10.17 27.07
N GLY A 20 3.20 9.97 27.08
CA GLY A 20 3.94 9.37 28.20
C GLY A 20 4.37 7.90 28.09
N GLY A 21 4.24 7.23 26.93
CA GLY A 21 4.76 5.88 26.70
C GLY A 21 5.38 5.73 25.31
N GLY A 22 6.43 4.91 25.17
CA GLY A 22 7.20 4.73 23.93
C GLY A 22 6.37 4.37 22.69
N ASP A 23 6.97 4.54 21.51
CA ASP A 23 6.32 4.30 20.22
C ASP A 23 5.85 2.84 20.10
N ARG A 24 4.55 2.64 19.85
CA ARG A 24 3.92 1.31 19.80
C ARG A 24 4.29 0.50 18.56
N ARG A 25 4.90 1.14 17.55
CA ARG A 25 5.33 0.48 16.31
C ARG A 25 6.37 -0.60 16.51
N CYS A 26 7.18 -0.49 17.56
CA CYS A 26 8.27 -1.41 17.85
C CYS A 26 8.07 -2.16 19.18
N GLN A 27 6.81 -2.48 19.52
CA GLN A 27 6.52 -3.34 20.66
C GLN A 27 6.70 -4.82 20.30
N ASP A 28 7.25 -5.60 21.23
CA ASP A 28 7.44 -7.04 21.07
C ASP A 28 6.14 -7.73 20.61
N GLY A 29 6.25 -8.59 19.59
CA GLY A 29 5.11 -9.29 19.00
C GLY A 29 4.16 -8.41 18.18
N LYS A 30 4.50 -7.14 17.92
CA LYS A 30 3.77 -6.26 17.00
C LYS A 30 4.50 -6.12 15.67
N SER A 31 3.71 -6.01 14.61
CA SER A 31 4.16 -5.76 13.24
C SER A 31 3.41 -4.55 12.71
N CYS A 32 4.13 -3.67 12.01
CA CYS A 32 3.59 -2.56 11.25
C CYS A 32 3.19 -2.98 9.82
N SER A 33 3.28 -4.28 9.50
CA SER A 33 2.84 -4.87 8.23
C SER A 33 3.43 -4.18 6.99
N GLY A 34 4.68 -3.70 7.08
CA GLY A 34 5.35 -3.04 5.96
C GLY A 34 4.70 -1.71 5.57
N ASN A 35 4.26 -0.92 6.57
CA ASN A 35 3.64 0.37 6.33
C ASN A 35 4.57 1.28 5.51
N ASN A 36 4.12 1.72 4.34
CA ASN A 36 4.83 2.68 3.53
C ASN A 36 4.83 4.08 4.18
N PRO A 37 5.98 4.66 4.56
CA PRO A 37 6.05 6.00 5.14
C PRO A 37 5.41 7.09 4.28
N THR A 38 5.42 6.96 2.95
CA THR A 38 4.82 7.97 2.06
C THR A 38 3.39 7.66 1.62
N SER A 39 2.81 6.55 2.10
CA SER A 39 1.42 6.17 1.80
C SER A 39 0.71 5.72 3.08
N PRO A 40 0.14 6.65 3.86
CA PRO A 40 -0.72 6.30 4.99
C PRO A 40 -1.89 5.38 4.59
N TYR A 41 -2.27 4.54 5.54
CA TYR A 41 -3.34 3.55 5.40
C TYR A 41 -4.49 3.87 6.35
N SER A 42 -5.71 3.63 5.89
CA SER A 42 -6.90 3.55 6.73
C SER A 42 -7.63 2.23 6.48
N THR A 43 -8.50 1.83 7.39
CA THR A 43 -9.24 0.58 7.32
C THR A 43 -10.68 0.81 7.76
N TYR A 44 -11.54 -0.18 7.55
CA TYR A 44 -12.90 -0.15 8.08
C TYR A 44 -12.92 -0.75 9.46
N TYR A 45 -13.64 -0.15 10.41
CA TYR A 45 -14.00 -0.79 11.68
C TYR A 45 -15.49 -1.11 11.65
N VAL A 46 -15.81 -2.40 11.55
CA VAL A 46 -17.16 -2.91 11.31
C VAL A 46 -17.65 -3.64 12.56
N PRO A 47 -18.90 -3.42 13.01
CA PRO A 47 -19.47 -4.17 14.12
C PRO A 47 -19.70 -5.63 13.74
N ARG A 48 -19.94 -6.48 14.74
CA ARG A 48 -20.43 -7.86 14.53
C ARG A 48 -21.74 -7.87 13.73
N ALA A 49 -22.03 -8.98 13.07
CA ALA A 49 -23.35 -9.18 12.47
C ALA A 49 -24.43 -9.35 13.54
N PRO A 50 -25.68 -9.01 13.24
CA PRO A 50 -26.82 -9.49 14.01
C PRO A 50 -26.76 -11.02 14.18
N GLY A 51 -26.72 -11.49 15.43
CA GLY A 51 -26.66 -12.92 15.78
C GLY A 51 -25.26 -13.53 15.77
N GLN A 52 -24.20 -12.78 15.44
CA GLN A 52 -22.83 -13.28 15.51
C GLN A 52 -22.39 -13.45 16.98
N THR A 53 -22.15 -14.70 17.39
CA THR A 53 -21.75 -15.05 18.76
C THR A 53 -20.24 -15.06 18.96
N VAL A 54 -19.47 -15.32 17.89
CA VAL A 54 -18.00 -15.38 17.91
C VAL A 54 -17.41 -13.99 17.68
N ALA A 55 -16.44 -13.60 18.51
CA ALA A 55 -15.72 -12.33 18.33
C ALA A 55 -14.97 -12.29 17.00
N ASN A 56 -14.96 -11.12 16.36
CA ASN A 56 -14.09 -10.90 15.21
C ASN A 56 -12.60 -10.88 15.67
N PRO A 57 -11.63 -11.27 14.81
CA PRO A 57 -10.22 -11.12 15.14
C PRO A 57 -9.88 -9.68 15.49
N ASN A 58 -9.09 -9.45 16.55
CA ASN A 58 -8.69 -8.11 17.03
C ASN A 58 -9.86 -7.14 17.34
N GLU A 59 -11.02 -7.68 17.74
CA GLU A 59 -12.18 -6.87 18.12
C GLU A 59 -11.88 -5.91 19.28
N LEU A 60 -12.31 -4.66 19.11
CA LEU A 60 -12.14 -3.61 20.10
C LEU A 60 -13.21 -3.68 21.19
N PRO A 61 -13.02 -3.01 22.35
CA PRO A 61 -14.03 -2.99 23.41
C PRO A 61 -15.40 -2.42 23.01
N ASP A 62 -15.46 -1.64 21.92
CA ASP A 62 -16.70 -1.12 21.35
C ASP A 62 -17.41 -2.12 20.39
N GLY A 63 -16.90 -3.35 20.29
CA GLY A 63 -17.46 -4.42 19.47
C GLY A 63 -17.14 -4.33 17.97
N THR A 64 -16.40 -3.30 17.54
CA THR A 64 -15.96 -3.16 16.15
C THR A 64 -14.62 -3.83 15.90
N SER A 65 -14.39 -4.29 14.67
CA SER A 65 -13.08 -4.80 14.24
C SER A 65 -12.71 -4.38 12.83
N SER A 66 -11.40 -4.27 12.61
CA SER A 66 -10.80 -4.07 11.29
C SER A 66 -10.51 -5.34 10.50
N THR A 67 -10.75 -6.48 11.13
CA THR A 67 -10.88 -7.80 10.50
C THR A 67 -12.24 -8.34 10.87
N PHE A 68 -13.13 -8.56 9.92
CA PHE A 68 -14.51 -8.93 10.20
C PHE A 68 -15.00 -10.08 9.32
N ARG A 69 -15.97 -10.83 9.84
CA ARG A 69 -16.67 -11.88 9.09
C ARG A 69 -17.99 -11.37 8.55
N LEU A 70 -18.43 -11.91 7.42
CA LEU A 70 -19.69 -11.58 6.75
C LEU A 70 -20.43 -12.87 6.37
N ARG A 71 -21.76 -12.88 6.49
CA ARG A 71 -22.59 -13.83 5.73
C ARG A 71 -22.47 -13.53 4.24
N GLU A 72 -22.82 -14.51 3.42
CA GLU A 72 -22.80 -14.36 1.95
C GLU A 72 -23.68 -13.21 1.48
N ASP A 73 -24.86 -13.04 2.07
CA ASP A 73 -25.86 -12.03 1.69
C ASP A 73 -25.64 -10.63 2.32
N GLU A 74 -24.54 -10.42 3.04
CA GLU A 74 -24.21 -9.15 3.67
C GLU A 74 -23.36 -8.23 2.79
N ALA A 75 -23.30 -6.97 3.17
CA ALA A 75 -22.37 -6.00 2.59
C ALA A 75 -21.82 -5.04 3.64
N VAL A 76 -20.66 -4.46 3.34
CA VAL A 76 -20.15 -3.26 4.00
C VAL A 76 -20.14 -2.13 2.98
N ILE A 77 -20.73 -0.98 3.33
CA ILE A 77 -20.81 0.18 2.44
C ILE A 77 -19.96 1.30 3.02
N TYR A 78 -19.11 1.89 2.18
CA TYR A 78 -18.52 3.20 2.41
C TYR A 78 -19.32 4.26 1.64
N VAL A 79 -19.78 5.29 2.34
CA VAL A 79 -20.42 6.47 1.75
C VAL A 79 -19.66 7.71 2.20
N GLY A 80 -19.07 8.45 1.28
CA GLY A 80 -18.23 9.59 1.62
C GLY A 80 -17.67 10.30 0.40
N LYS A 81 -16.52 10.93 0.57
CA LYS A 81 -15.76 11.54 -0.54
C LYS A 81 -14.46 10.79 -0.76
N THR A 82 -14.01 10.74 -2.01
CA THR A 82 -12.60 10.49 -2.32
C THR A 82 -11.70 11.53 -1.64
N PRO A 83 -10.41 11.21 -1.41
CA PRO A 83 -9.51 12.13 -0.72
C PRO A 83 -9.23 13.40 -1.55
N PRO A 84 -8.61 14.43 -0.94
CA PRO A 84 -8.04 15.57 -1.65
C PRO A 84 -6.97 15.15 -2.67
N PRO A 85 -6.64 16.02 -3.64
CA PRO A 85 -5.63 15.77 -4.67
C PRO A 85 -4.32 15.19 -4.13
N ALA A 86 -3.85 14.14 -4.82
CA ALA A 86 -2.65 13.39 -4.46
C ALA A 86 -2.16 12.55 -5.65
N LYS A 87 -0.98 11.94 -5.53
CA LYS A 87 -0.47 11.05 -6.59
C LYS A 87 -1.25 9.74 -6.68
N TYR A 88 -1.77 9.21 -5.57
CA TYR A 88 -2.49 7.94 -5.57
C TYR A 88 -3.46 7.80 -4.39
N PHE A 89 -4.55 7.07 -4.62
CA PHE A 89 -5.31 6.41 -3.57
C PHE A 89 -5.82 5.04 -4.04
N GLY A 90 -6.31 4.20 -3.13
CA GLY A 90 -6.87 2.90 -3.52
C GLY A 90 -7.78 2.31 -2.47
N PHE A 91 -8.92 1.77 -2.89
CA PHE A 91 -9.89 1.03 -2.07
C PHE A 91 -9.82 -0.45 -2.40
N ARG A 92 -9.47 -1.28 -1.41
CA ARG A 92 -9.37 -2.73 -1.65
C ARG A 92 -9.67 -3.59 -0.43
N SER A 93 -10.56 -4.57 -0.63
CA SER A 93 -10.79 -5.70 0.26
C SER A 93 -9.74 -6.81 0.13
N TYR A 94 -9.53 -7.52 1.24
CA TYR A 94 -8.55 -8.59 1.40
C TYR A 94 -9.17 -9.79 2.11
N LEU A 95 -8.80 -10.99 1.68
CA LEU A 95 -8.90 -12.18 2.53
C LEU A 95 -7.75 -12.08 3.55
N PHE A 96 -8.08 -11.77 4.80
CA PHE A 96 -7.08 -11.46 5.80
C PHE A 96 -6.49 -12.74 6.41
N ASP A 97 -7.33 -13.60 6.97
CA ASP A 97 -6.95 -14.91 7.47
C ASP A 97 -8.02 -15.97 7.20
N ARG A 98 -7.58 -17.22 7.19
CA ARG A 98 -8.41 -18.40 6.93
C ARG A 98 -8.15 -19.47 7.97
N PHE A 99 -9.20 -20.16 8.40
CA PHE A 99 -9.05 -21.34 9.23
C PHE A 99 -8.61 -22.54 8.38
N ASN A 100 -7.48 -23.13 8.73
CA ASN A 100 -6.97 -24.35 8.12
C ASN A 100 -7.36 -25.55 8.98
N THR A 101 -8.21 -26.42 8.43
CA THR A 101 -8.75 -27.60 9.12
C THR A 101 -7.70 -28.68 9.35
N THR A 102 -6.62 -28.70 8.56
CA THR A 102 -5.53 -29.68 8.69
C THR A 102 -4.61 -29.32 9.85
N SER A 103 -4.21 -28.05 9.96
CA SER A 103 -3.38 -27.54 11.05
C SER A 103 -4.19 -27.18 12.31
N ASN A 104 -5.51 -27.07 12.19
CA ASN A 104 -6.41 -26.59 13.23
C ASN A 104 -5.99 -25.20 13.77
N GLN A 105 -5.54 -24.33 12.86
CA GLN A 105 -5.06 -22.97 13.16
C GLN A 105 -5.62 -21.97 12.14
N ARG A 106 -5.67 -20.68 12.52
CA ARG A 106 -5.86 -19.59 11.56
C ARG A 106 -4.53 -19.21 10.93
N GLU A 107 -4.52 -19.15 9.61
CA GLU A 107 -3.36 -18.80 8.80
C GLU A 107 -3.57 -17.41 8.18
N ASN A 108 -2.57 -16.56 8.28
CA ASN A 108 -2.59 -15.25 7.63
C ASN A 108 -2.41 -15.44 6.12
N ILE A 109 -3.42 -15.03 5.35
CA ILE A 109 -3.38 -15.08 3.88
C ILE A 109 -3.01 -13.71 3.33
N PHE A 110 -3.71 -12.68 3.84
CA PHE A 110 -3.58 -11.27 3.50
C PHE A 110 -3.39 -11.00 2.00
N ALA A 111 -4.35 -11.47 1.20
CA ALA A 111 -4.35 -11.41 -0.26
C ALA A 111 -5.51 -10.55 -0.80
N SER A 112 -5.24 -9.73 -1.81
CA SER A 112 -6.23 -8.84 -2.43
C SER A 112 -7.34 -9.62 -3.16
N LEU A 113 -8.61 -9.23 -2.98
CA LEU A 113 -9.75 -9.98 -3.53
C LEU A 113 -10.23 -9.53 -4.92
N GLY A 114 -9.65 -8.48 -5.49
CA GLY A 114 -10.01 -8.01 -6.83
C GLY A 114 -9.14 -6.85 -7.30
N PRO A 115 -9.48 -6.19 -8.43
CA PRO A 115 -8.82 -4.97 -8.87
C PRO A 115 -9.12 -3.80 -7.92
N THR A 116 -8.13 -2.93 -7.71
CA THR A 116 -8.27 -1.77 -6.83
C THR A 116 -9.16 -0.70 -7.47
N LEU A 117 -10.06 -0.08 -6.69
CA LEU A 117 -10.70 1.16 -7.11
C LEU A 117 -9.73 2.30 -6.81
N ASN A 118 -9.13 2.85 -7.86
CA ASN A 118 -8.02 3.80 -7.80
C ASN A 118 -8.38 5.09 -8.56
N PRO A 119 -7.55 6.16 -8.57
CA PRO A 119 -7.90 7.43 -9.21
C PRO A 119 -8.29 7.35 -10.69
N LEU A 120 -7.91 6.28 -11.40
CA LEU A 120 -8.18 6.12 -12.83
C LEU A 120 -9.41 5.24 -13.12
N THR A 121 -9.95 4.58 -12.09
CA THR A 121 -11.02 3.57 -12.21
C THR A 121 -12.21 3.81 -11.31
N ILE A 122 -12.07 4.56 -10.22
CA ILE A 122 -13.17 4.81 -9.29
C ILE A 122 -14.26 5.69 -9.91
N GLY A 123 -15.51 5.25 -9.76
CA GLY A 123 -16.69 6.05 -10.06
C GLY A 123 -16.94 7.10 -8.99
N VAL A 124 -17.20 8.33 -9.42
CA VAL A 124 -17.51 9.46 -8.55
C VAL A 124 -18.68 10.28 -9.11
N ASP A 125 -19.32 11.06 -8.25
CA ASP A 125 -20.22 12.11 -8.70
C ASP A 125 -19.40 13.27 -9.27
N THR A 126 -19.46 13.45 -10.59
CA THR A 126 -18.72 14.50 -11.30
C THR A 126 -19.37 15.88 -11.17
N SER A 127 -20.65 15.93 -10.80
CA SER A 127 -21.40 17.16 -10.56
C SER A 127 -21.22 17.69 -9.14
N GLY A 128 -21.06 16.77 -8.17
CA GLY A 128 -20.77 17.08 -6.78
C GLY A 128 -19.28 17.27 -6.50
N GLY A 129 -18.93 18.04 -5.48
CA GLY A 129 -17.53 18.25 -5.07
C GLY A 129 -17.35 19.50 -4.24
N THR A 130 -16.16 19.67 -3.65
CA THR A 130 -15.80 20.90 -2.92
C THR A 130 -14.61 21.60 -3.57
N GLY A 131 -14.75 22.90 -3.82
CA GLY A 131 -13.70 23.71 -4.42
C GLY A 131 -13.48 23.40 -5.90
N SER A 132 -12.25 23.63 -6.35
CA SER A 132 -11.83 23.47 -7.74
C SER A 132 -11.06 22.17 -8.01
N SER A 133 -11.10 21.20 -7.09
CA SER A 133 -10.35 19.94 -7.23
C SER A 133 -10.81 19.15 -8.46
N PRO A 134 -9.89 18.67 -9.31
CA PRO A 134 -10.25 17.84 -10.46
C PRO A 134 -10.80 16.49 -10.00
N ALA A 135 -11.76 15.94 -10.75
CA ALA A 135 -12.16 14.55 -10.56
C ALA A 135 -10.94 13.62 -10.75
N PRO A 136 -10.81 12.54 -9.97
CA PRO A 136 -11.81 12.02 -9.04
C PRO A 136 -11.70 12.58 -7.61
N PHE A 137 -10.86 13.57 -7.33
CA PHE A 137 -10.57 14.03 -5.96
C PHE A 137 -11.64 14.95 -5.38
N ASP A 138 -11.84 14.88 -4.06
CA ASP A 138 -12.87 15.60 -3.32
C ASP A 138 -14.30 15.39 -3.87
N ARG A 139 -14.57 14.23 -4.46
CA ARG A 139 -15.87 13.89 -5.08
C ARG A 139 -16.64 12.89 -4.25
N PRO A 140 -17.98 13.04 -4.14
CA PRO A 140 -18.82 12.01 -3.53
C PRO A 140 -18.65 10.66 -4.23
N THR A 141 -18.57 9.58 -3.44
CA THR A 141 -18.46 8.20 -3.92
C THR A 141 -19.12 7.24 -2.93
N LEU A 142 -19.58 6.10 -3.44
CA LEU A 142 -20.09 4.99 -2.65
C LEU A 142 -19.40 3.70 -3.11
N VAL A 143 -18.87 2.94 -2.15
CA VAL A 143 -18.22 1.65 -2.40
C VAL A 143 -18.99 0.55 -1.66
N ILE A 144 -19.53 -0.41 -2.39
CA ILE A 144 -20.25 -1.57 -1.89
C ILE A 144 -19.27 -2.75 -1.85
N THR A 145 -18.89 -3.22 -0.67
CA THR A 145 -18.09 -4.44 -0.51
C THR A 145 -19.02 -5.62 -0.23
N THR A 146 -19.19 -6.54 -1.19
CA THR A 146 -20.12 -7.68 -1.11
C THR A 146 -19.72 -8.82 -2.04
N GLY A 147 -20.19 -10.03 -1.75
CA GLY A 147 -20.09 -11.21 -2.64
C GLY A 147 -21.43 -11.58 -3.31
N HIS A 148 -22.49 -10.79 -3.14
CA HIS A 148 -23.85 -11.21 -3.50
C HIS A 148 -24.53 -10.23 -4.45
N ALA A 149 -24.98 -10.71 -5.61
CA ALA A 149 -25.49 -9.87 -6.69
C ALA A 149 -26.83 -9.22 -6.33
N GLN A 150 -27.77 -9.96 -5.72
CA GLN A 150 -29.01 -9.36 -5.22
C GLN A 150 -28.76 -8.26 -4.17
N THR A 151 -27.84 -8.47 -3.23
CA THR A 151 -27.48 -7.45 -2.21
C THR A 151 -26.89 -6.21 -2.86
N ASP A 152 -25.95 -6.35 -3.80
CA ASP A 152 -25.40 -5.22 -4.57
C ASP A 152 -26.51 -4.42 -5.27
N ARG A 153 -27.41 -5.10 -6.00
CA ARG A 153 -28.52 -4.47 -6.71
C ARG A 153 -29.44 -3.69 -5.77
N LEU A 154 -29.86 -4.30 -4.65
CA LEU A 154 -30.76 -3.64 -3.69
C LEU A 154 -30.12 -2.41 -3.04
N ILE A 155 -28.81 -2.46 -2.77
CA ILE A 155 -28.06 -1.31 -2.25
C ILE A 155 -27.98 -0.21 -3.31
N ARG A 156 -27.67 -0.54 -4.56
CA ARG A 156 -27.65 0.42 -5.68
C ARG A 156 -29.01 1.10 -5.86
N GLU A 157 -30.10 0.34 -5.89
CA GLU A 157 -31.47 0.87 -5.97
C GLU A 157 -31.77 1.84 -4.80
N SER A 158 -31.39 1.47 -3.58
CA SER A 158 -31.57 2.31 -2.39
C SER A 158 -30.71 3.59 -2.44
N ALA A 159 -29.47 3.49 -2.93
CA ALA A 159 -28.57 4.63 -3.07
C ALA A 159 -29.07 5.63 -4.12
N LEU A 160 -29.55 5.15 -5.27
CA LEU A 160 -30.18 5.98 -6.30
C LEU A 160 -31.44 6.68 -5.76
N ALA A 161 -32.30 5.95 -5.03
CA ALA A 161 -33.48 6.53 -4.39
C ALA A 161 -33.12 7.60 -3.33
N ALA A 162 -31.95 7.48 -2.70
CA ALA A 162 -31.41 8.48 -1.78
C ALA A 162 -30.70 9.65 -2.48
N GLY A 163 -30.65 9.68 -3.81
CA GLY A 163 -30.05 10.76 -4.60
C GLY A 163 -28.54 10.62 -4.82
N ILE A 164 -27.94 9.46 -4.55
CA ILE A 164 -26.55 9.20 -4.93
C ILE A 164 -26.47 9.04 -6.45
N SER A 165 -25.55 9.76 -7.09
CA SER A 165 -25.33 9.64 -8.54
C SER A 165 -24.96 8.21 -8.93
N GLU A 166 -25.54 7.70 -10.03
CA GLU A 166 -25.20 6.39 -10.59
C GLU A 166 -23.70 6.27 -10.89
N SER A 167 -23.07 7.37 -11.36
CA SER A 167 -21.64 7.42 -11.67
C SER A 167 -20.75 7.24 -10.43
N ALA A 168 -21.30 7.41 -9.23
CA ALA A 168 -20.59 7.30 -7.96
C ALA A 168 -20.67 5.90 -7.33
N LEU A 169 -21.42 4.97 -7.93
CA LEU A 169 -21.70 3.64 -7.37
C LEU A 169 -20.66 2.61 -7.82
N ASN A 170 -19.82 2.17 -6.88
CA ASN A 170 -18.76 1.18 -7.11
C ASN A 170 -19.05 -0.12 -6.35
N THR A 171 -18.61 -1.25 -6.91
CA THR A 171 -18.63 -2.54 -6.22
C THR A 171 -17.21 -3.07 -6.04
N ASP A 172 -16.83 -3.32 -4.79
CA ASP A 172 -15.64 -4.03 -4.36
C ASP A 172 -16.02 -5.49 -4.09
N VAL A 173 -15.85 -6.34 -5.09
CA VAL A 173 -16.31 -7.74 -5.02
C VAL A 173 -15.45 -8.58 -4.08
N LEU A 174 -16.12 -9.27 -3.16
CA LEU A 174 -15.58 -10.40 -2.41
C LEU A 174 -15.90 -11.69 -3.19
N ASP A 175 -14.96 -12.18 -4.00
CA ASP A 175 -15.17 -13.30 -4.92
C ASP A 175 -15.67 -14.58 -4.21
N PRO A 176 -16.96 -14.96 -4.37
CA PRO A 176 -17.53 -16.12 -3.67
C PRO A 176 -16.90 -17.46 -4.07
N ALA A 177 -16.21 -17.53 -5.22
CA ALA A 177 -15.49 -18.73 -5.63
C ALA A 177 -14.18 -18.93 -4.85
N LYS A 178 -13.67 -17.88 -4.19
CA LYS A 178 -12.37 -17.88 -3.51
C LYS A 178 -12.46 -17.78 -2.00
N VAL A 179 -13.60 -17.37 -1.46
CA VAL A 179 -13.78 -17.08 -0.03
C VAL A 179 -14.84 -17.96 0.62
N LYS A 180 -14.76 -18.10 1.94
CA LYS A 180 -15.71 -18.85 2.78
C LYS A 180 -16.46 -17.87 3.67
N PHE A 181 -17.61 -17.40 3.21
CA PHE A 181 -18.51 -16.58 4.02
C PHE A 181 -19.05 -17.36 5.23
N GLY A 182 -19.45 -16.63 6.26
CA GLY A 182 -20.00 -17.17 7.50
C GLY A 182 -19.73 -16.24 8.68
N LEU A 183 -20.30 -16.54 9.83
CA LEU A 183 -20.11 -15.78 11.08
C LEU A 183 -19.39 -16.60 12.15
N GLU A 184 -19.15 -17.87 11.86
CA GLU A 184 -18.52 -18.85 12.72
C GLU A 184 -16.99 -18.70 12.73
N ASP A 185 -16.34 -19.32 13.71
CA ASP A 185 -14.88 -19.23 13.84
C ASP A 185 -14.10 -19.93 12.71
N GLN A 186 -14.75 -20.72 11.86
CA GLN A 186 -14.11 -21.34 10.70
C GLN A 186 -14.28 -20.56 9.40
N ALA A 187 -15.13 -19.53 9.40
CA ALA A 187 -15.30 -18.67 8.24
C ALA A 187 -14.06 -17.79 8.02
N ASP A 188 -13.87 -17.39 6.77
CA ASP A 188 -12.83 -16.44 6.40
C ASP A 188 -13.08 -15.09 7.06
N SER A 189 -11.98 -14.38 7.32
CA SER A 189 -12.06 -13.01 7.79
C SER A 189 -11.59 -12.04 6.71
N PHE A 190 -12.31 -10.92 6.58
CA PHE A 190 -12.06 -9.90 5.60
C PHE A 190 -11.43 -8.68 6.24
N GLY A 191 -10.48 -8.08 5.53
CA GLY A 191 -9.92 -6.79 5.86
C GLY A 191 -10.14 -5.81 4.71
N PHE A 192 -10.09 -4.52 5.01
CA PHE A 192 -10.15 -3.48 4.00
C PHE A 192 -8.99 -2.51 4.16
N LEU A 193 -8.34 -2.13 3.07
CA LEU A 193 -7.32 -1.08 3.06
C LEU A 193 -7.71 0.06 2.12
N PHE A 194 -7.77 1.25 2.70
CA PHE A 194 -7.70 2.52 1.99
C PHE A 194 -6.25 3.00 2.02
N ARG A 195 -5.63 3.14 0.84
CA ARG A 195 -4.29 3.72 0.69
C ARG A 195 -4.43 5.13 0.16
N TYR A 196 -3.61 6.05 0.65
CA TYR A 196 -3.53 7.43 0.17
C TYR A 196 -2.06 7.84 0.15
N ALA A 197 -1.53 8.30 -0.98
CA ALA A 197 -0.10 8.54 -1.15
C ALA A 197 0.17 9.90 -1.77
N ILE A 198 1.15 10.61 -1.20
CA ILE A 198 1.65 11.91 -1.66
C ILE A 198 0.52 12.93 -1.90
N PRO A 199 -0.12 13.44 -0.83
CA PRO A 199 -1.05 14.56 -0.94
C PRO A 199 -0.37 15.77 -1.58
N GLU A 200 -1.05 16.47 -2.49
CA GLU A 200 -0.55 17.75 -3.03
C GLU A 200 -0.42 18.81 -1.92
N ASP A 201 -1.38 18.80 -0.99
CA ASP A 201 -1.37 19.61 0.23
C ASP A 201 -1.28 18.67 1.44
N PRO A 202 -0.11 18.54 2.09
CA PRO A 202 0.07 17.65 3.23
C PRO A 202 -0.87 17.95 4.41
N ALA A 203 -1.24 19.21 4.63
CA ALA A 203 -2.11 19.59 5.74
C ALA A 203 -3.56 19.16 5.47
N LYS A 204 -4.06 19.36 4.24
CA LYS A 204 -5.37 18.83 3.83
C LYS A 204 -5.40 17.32 3.81
N GLY A 205 -4.32 16.69 3.35
CA GLY A 205 -4.18 15.24 3.36
C GLY A 205 -4.26 14.67 4.77
N GLN A 206 -3.54 15.28 5.74
CA GLN A 206 -3.62 14.88 7.14
C GLN A 206 -5.00 15.13 7.73
N ALA A 207 -5.64 16.27 7.44
CA ALA A 207 -6.99 16.56 7.91
C ALA A 207 -8.02 15.54 7.40
N PHE A 208 -7.90 15.12 6.13
CA PHE A 208 -8.73 14.03 5.58
C PHE A 208 -8.45 12.70 6.27
N LEU A 209 -7.18 12.36 6.49
CA LEU A 209 -6.82 11.13 7.20
C LEU A 209 -7.29 11.13 8.64
N ASP A 210 -7.31 12.28 9.33
CA ASP A 210 -7.81 12.43 10.69
C ASP A 210 -9.33 12.41 10.76
N ASN A 211 -10.02 12.80 9.69
CA ASN A 211 -11.47 12.75 9.58
C ASN A 211 -11.91 12.66 8.11
N PRO A 212 -12.08 11.45 7.56
CA PRO A 212 -12.43 11.29 6.14
C PRO A 212 -13.86 11.74 5.83
N GLY A 213 -14.66 12.07 6.85
CA GLY A 213 -16.05 12.50 6.67
C GLY A 213 -16.95 11.42 6.07
N ALA A 214 -16.55 10.15 6.16
CA ALA A 214 -17.27 9.02 5.60
C ALA A 214 -18.10 8.28 6.65
N THR A 215 -19.15 7.61 6.16
CA THR A 215 -19.99 6.71 6.97
C THR A 215 -19.78 5.28 6.50
N LEU A 216 -19.59 4.36 7.44
CA LEU A 216 -19.52 2.92 7.17
C LEU A 216 -20.81 2.24 7.65
N LEU A 217 -21.43 1.46 6.79
CA LEU A 217 -22.66 0.74 7.09
C LEU A 217 -22.44 -0.75 6.91
N ARG A 218 -22.76 -1.55 7.93
CA ARG A 218 -22.98 -2.98 7.74
C ARG A 218 -24.43 -3.19 7.34
N VAL A 219 -24.64 -3.83 6.19
CA VAL A 219 -25.97 -4.13 5.67
C VAL A 219 -26.21 -5.62 5.78
N THR A 220 -27.21 -5.96 6.60
CA THR A 220 -27.66 -7.33 6.86
C THR A 220 -29.13 -7.44 6.49
N PRO A 221 -29.50 -8.28 5.50
CA PRO A 221 -30.90 -8.58 5.23
C PRO A 221 -31.60 -9.14 6.47
N THR A 222 -32.77 -8.59 6.80
CA THR A 222 -33.61 -9.06 7.94
C THR A 222 -34.14 -10.46 7.71
N THR A 223 -34.39 -10.80 6.44
CA THR A 223 -34.68 -12.15 5.98
C THR A 223 -33.51 -12.58 5.10
N PRO A 224 -32.88 -13.73 5.38
CA PRO A 224 -31.78 -14.23 4.56
C PRO A 224 -32.17 -14.32 3.09
N LEU A 225 -31.30 -13.84 2.22
CA LEU A 225 -31.50 -13.95 0.78
C LEU A 225 -31.10 -15.35 0.28
N THR A 226 -31.68 -15.76 -0.84
CA THR A 226 -31.25 -16.97 -1.54
C THR A 226 -29.86 -16.74 -2.14
N PRO A 227 -28.94 -17.72 -2.08
CA PRO A 227 -27.60 -17.58 -2.66
C PRO A 227 -27.64 -17.08 -4.10
N ASP A 228 -26.92 -16.01 -4.37
CA ASP A 228 -26.81 -15.35 -5.68
C ASP A 228 -25.41 -14.74 -5.82
N PRO A 229 -24.38 -15.58 -6.06
CA PRO A 229 -22.99 -15.15 -6.03
C PRO A 229 -22.70 -14.15 -7.15
N ILE A 230 -22.06 -13.03 -6.81
CA ILE A 230 -21.66 -12.04 -7.80
C ILE A 230 -20.42 -12.50 -8.58
N PRO A 231 -20.38 -12.36 -9.92
CA PRO A 231 -19.18 -12.63 -10.69
C PRO A 231 -18.05 -11.67 -10.32
N ALA A 232 -16.86 -12.20 -10.05
CA ALA A 232 -15.67 -11.36 -9.83
C ALA A 232 -15.24 -10.67 -11.13
N PRO A 233 -14.89 -9.37 -11.09
CA PRO A 233 -14.36 -8.68 -12.25
C PRO A 233 -12.99 -9.25 -12.64
N ALA A 234 -12.73 -9.32 -13.94
CA ALA A 234 -11.40 -9.67 -14.44
C ALA A 234 -10.36 -8.66 -13.93
N ARG A 235 -9.19 -9.15 -13.52
CA ARG A 235 -8.07 -8.27 -13.18
C ARG A 235 -7.50 -7.64 -14.46
N PRO A 236 -7.26 -6.32 -14.49
CA PRO A 236 -6.64 -5.69 -15.64
C PRO A 236 -5.27 -6.32 -15.92
N THR A 237 -4.97 -6.53 -17.20
CA THR A 237 -3.65 -6.96 -17.64
C THR A 237 -2.63 -5.88 -17.35
N ARG A 238 -1.50 -6.28 -16.77
CA ARG A 238 -0.33 -5.41 -16.62
C ARG A 238 0.39 -5.31 -17.96
N GLY A 239 1.02 -4.17 -18.21
CA GLY A 239 1.83 -3.95 -19.40
C GLY A 239 1.14 -3.05 -20.42
N SER A 240 1.78 -1.92 -20.67
CA SER A 240 1.34 -0.89 -21.62
C SER A 240 1.92 -1.11 -23.03
N GLY A 241 2.88 -2.02 -23.17
CA GLY A 241 3.74 -2.17 -24.35
C GLY A 241 4.89 -1.16 -24.41
N THR A 242 4.98 -0.21 -23.48
CA THR A 242 6.05 0.80 -23.41
C THR A 242 6.99 0.48 -22.25
N SER A 243 8.28 0.32 -22.54
CA SER A 243 9.32 0.04 -21.55
C SER A 243 10.29 1.20 -21.37
N GLU A 244 11.02 1.17 -20.25
CA GLU A 244 12.04 2.15 -19.90
C GLU A 244 13.42 1.88 -20.52
N ASN A 245 13.52 0.96 -21.48
CA ASN A 245 14.81 0.51 -22.04
C ASN A 245 15.64 1.65 -22.66
N SER A 246 15.00 2.74 -23.09
CA SER A 246 15.70 3.95 -23.56
C SER A 246 16.57 4.62 -22.51
N TYR A 247 16.38 4.32 -21.22
CA TYR A 247 17.19 4.84 -20.11
C TYR A 247 18.33 3.89 -19.69
N SER A 248 18.46 2.69 -20.30
CA SER A 248 19.44 1.69 -19.87
C SER A 248 20.88 2.19 -19.94
N ALA A 249 21.24 2.88 -21.02
CA ALA A 249 22.59 3.40 -21.21
C ALA A 249 22.93 4.48 -20.18
N ALA A 250 22.00 5.39 -19.89
CA ALA A 250 22.18 6.41 -18.87
C ALA A 250 22.22 5.82 -17.46
N LEU A 251 21.42 4.79 -17.17
CA LEU A 251 21.47 4.07 -15.89
C LEU A 251 22.81 3.34 -15.69
N ASP A 252 23.37 2.73 -16.74
CA ASP A 252 24.71 2.12 -16.69
C ASP A 252 25.80 3.17 -16.50
N ALA A 253 25.69 4.32 -17.17
CA ALA A 253 26.59 5.45 -16.96
C ALA A 253 26.51 5.99 -15.52
N LEU A 254 25.32 6.05 -14.93
CA LEU A 254 25.10 6.48 -13.55
C LEU A 254 25.79 5.51 -12.57
N GLU A 255 25.63 4.20 -12.77
CA GLU A 255 26.33 3.21 -11.95
C GLU A 255 27.86 3.41 -12.02
N GLN A 256 28.40 3.58 -13.23
CA GLN A 256 29.83 3.80 -13.40
C GLN A 256 30.30 5.11 -12.75
N ALA A 257 29.53 6.19 -12.88
CA ALA A 257 29.85 7.47 -12.24
C ALA A 257 29.87 7.34 -10.71
N ILE A 258 28.91 6.64 -10.11
CA ILE A 258 28.89 6.34 -8.67
C ILE A 258 30.14 5.54 -8.28
N ARG A 259 30.49 4.50 -9.04
CA ARG A 259 31.69 3.68 -8.79
C ARG A 259 32.99 4.49 -8.88
N ASN A 260 33.10 5.37 -9.87
CA ASN A 260 34.28 6.23 -10.04
C ASN A 260 34.43 7.23 -8.90
N GLN A 261 33.32 7.86 -8.47
CA GLN A 261 33.28 8.77 -7.33
C GLN A 261 33.79 8.11 -6.04
N TYR A 262 33.56 6.80 -5.88
CA TYR A 262 33.97 6.02 -4.72
C TYR A 262 35.06 4.98 -5.04
N SER A 263 35.92 5.24 -6.03
CA SER A 263 36.96 4.29 -6.49
C SER A 263 37.98 3.86 -5.42
N GLY A 264 38.10 4.63 -4.34
CA GLY A 264 38.94 4.29 -3.17
C GLY A 264 38.23 3.48 -2.08
N TYR A 265 37.02 2.98 -2.34
CA TYR A 265 36.20 2.20 -1.40
C TYR A 265 35.94 0.79 -1.94
N ASP A 266 35.60 -0.12 -1.04
CA ASP A 266 35.02 -1.40 -1.40
C ASP A 266 33.56 -1.20 -1.83
N ILE A 267 33.22 -1.71 -3.03
CA ILE A 267 31.89 -1.54 -3.62
C ILE A 267 31.27 -2.90 -3.90
N THR A 268 30.17 -3.20 -3.22
CA THR A 268 29.40 -4.44 -3.43
C THR A 268 28.01 -4.12 -3.97
N ALA A 269 27.63 -4.75 -5.08
CA ALA A 269 26.25 -4.68 -5.57
C ALA A 269 25.34 -5.53 -4.69
N ILE A 270 24.24 -4.95 -4.21
CA ILE A 270 23.22 -5.66 -3.44
C ILE A 270 22.12 -6.10 -4.42
N PRO A 271 21.91 -7.41 -4.60
CA PRO A 271 20.88 -7.90 -5.51
C PRO A 271 19.49 -7.52 -4.99
N LEU A 272 18.59 -7.18 -5.91
CA LEU A 272 17.18 -7.07 -5.61
C LEU A 272 16.49 -8.41 -5.83
N ALA A 273 15.78 -8.87 -4.83
CA ALA A 273 14.71 -9.82 -5.00
C ALA A 273 13.46 -9.05 -5.45
N THR A 274 12.86 -9.46 -6.57
CA THR A 274 11.48 -9.11 -6.83
C THR A 274 10.60 -10.15 -6.16
N THR A 275 9.53 -9.73 -5.48
CA THR A 275 8.47 -10.69 -5.14
C THR A 275 7.77 -11.21 -6.40
N GLY A 276 8.05 -10.64 -7.58
CA GLY A 276 7.25 -10.82 -8.78
C GLY A 276 5.97 -10.00 -8.69
N GLU A 277 5.16 -10.07 -9.75
CA GLU A 277 3.84 -9.47 -9.75
C GLU A 277 2.97 -10.07 -8.62
N PRO A 278 2.13 -9.25 -7.97
CA PRO A 278 1.09 -9.73 -7.06
C PRO A 278 0.29 -10.89 -7.67
N ASP A 279 0.32 -12.04 -6.99
CA ASP A 279 -0.45 -13.23 -7.35
C ASP A 279 -1.31 -13.65 -6.15
N PRO A 280 -2.42 -12.93 -5.90
CA PRO A 280 -3.31 -13.23 -4.78
C PRO A 280 -3.96 -14.61 -4.90
N ASP A 281 -4.07 -15.18 -6.09
CA ASP A 281 -4.67 -16.50 -6.28
C ASP A 281 -3.72 -17.60 -5.77
N ALA A 282 -2.42 -17.49 -6.05
CA ALA A 282 -1.40 -18.32 -5.41
C ALA A 282 -1.39 -18.17 -3.88
N CYS A 283 -1.60 -16.96 -3.37
CA CYS A 283 -1.65 -16.72 -1.94
C CYS A 283 -2.87 -17.35 -1.27
N ILE A 284 -4.06 -17.22 -1.88
CA ILE A 284 -5.30 -17.85 -1.39
C ILE A 284 -5.20 -19.38 -1.47
N ALA A 285 -4.49 -19.91 -2.47
CA ALA A 285 -4.19 -21.34 -2.60
C ALA A 285 -3.13 -21.85 -1.61
N GLY A 286 -2.47 -20.97 -0.86
CA GLY A 286 -1.43 -21.32 0.11
C GLY A 286 -0.08 -21.68 -0.50
N THR A 287 0.17 -21.34 -1.77
CA THR A 287 1.45 -21.62 -2.45
C THR A 287 2.44 -20.45 -2.38
N ARG A 288 1.99 -19.29 -1.90
CA ARG A 288 2.80 -18.06 -1.75
C ARG A 288 2.27 -17.19 -0.61
N SER A 289 3.11 -16.30 -0.07
CA SER A 289 2.66 -15.22 0.82
C SER A 289 2.51 -13.91 0.04
N CYS A 290 1.40 -13.21 0.27
CA CYS A 290 1.11 -11.91 -0.37
C CYS A 290 1.45 -10.71 0.52
N ALA A 291 1.50 -10.90 1.84
CA ALA A 291 1.83 -9.86 2.81
C ALA A 291 1.09 -8.52 2.58
N GLY A 292 -0.17 -8.56 2.15
CA GLY A 292 -0.97 -7.35 1.88
C GLY A 292 -0.67 -6.68 0.54
N ASP A 293 -0.53 -7.51 -0.51
CA ASP A 293 -0.28 -7.08 -1.89
C ASP A 293 -1.23 -5.98 -2.36
N ASN A 294 -0.78 -5.13 -3.29
CA ASN A 294 -1.67 -4.21 -3.99
C ASN A 294 -1.62 -4.52 -5.50
N PRO A 295 -2.76 -4.81 -6.14
CA PRO A 295 -2.86 -4.94 -7.59
C PRO A 295 -2.28 -3.76 -8.37
N ASP A 296 -2.22 -2.56 -7.78
CA ASP A 296 -1.68 -1.36 -8.42
C ASP A 296 -0.15 -1.22 -8.30
N ALA A 297 0.56 -2.15 -7.65
CA ALA A 297 1.97 -1.96 -7.29
C ALA A 297 2.91 -3.10 -7.71
N LEU A 298 4.21 -2.80 -7.70
CA LEU A 298 5.33 -3.74 -7.63
C LEU A 298 6.20 -3.43 -6.40
N TYR A 299 6.95 -4.43 -5.92
CA TYR A 299 7.74 -4.35 -4.69
C TYR A 299 9.16 -4.93 -4.81
N PRO A 300 10.04 -4.38 -5.68
CA PRO A 300 11.45 -4.76 -5.66
C PRO A 300 12.08 -4.47 -4.29
N SER A 301 12.88 -5.41 -3.77
CA SER A 301 13.45 -5.31 -2.43
C SER A 301 14.83 -5.93 -2.37
N SER A 302 15.73 -5.37 -1.57
CA SER A 302 17.04 -5.97 -1.30
C SER A 302 16.98 -7.29 -0.53
N GLY A 303 15.80 -7.68 -0.02
CA GLY A 303 15.70 -8.65 1.07
C GLY A 303 16.33 -8.11 2.37
N PRO A 304 16.47 -8.96 3.41
CA PRO A 304 17.11 -8.58 4.66
C PRO A 304 18.59 -8.28 4.46
N LEU A 305 19.01 -7.07 4.84
CA LEU A 305 20.39 -6.63 4.90
C LEU A 305 20.72 -6.14 6.30
N ARG A 306 21.98 -6.33 6.72
CA ARG A 306 22.41 -5.98 8.06
C ARG A 306 22.85 -4.53 8.12
N PHE A 307 22.22 -3.74 8.99
CA PHE A 307 22.68 -2.39 9.29
C PHE A 307 23.86 -2.45 10.27
N GLU A 308 25.02 -2.85 9.74
CA GLU A 308 26.25 -3.10 10.49
C GLU A 308 26.71 -1.90 11.32
N ALA A 309 27.51 -2.17 12.37
CA ALA A 309 28.17 -1.13 13.15
C ALA A 309 28.97 -0.16 12.26
N ALA A 310 29.54 -0.65 11.16
CA ALA A 310 30.28 0.17 10.20
C ALA A 310 29.45 1.26 9.51
N LEU A 311 28.12 1.29 9.66
CA LEU A 311 27.25 2.37 9.17
C LEU A 311 27.19 3.58 10.12
N GLN A 312 27.87 3.61 11.27
CA GLN A 312 27.78 4.68 12.29
C GLN A 312 27.84 6.13 11.71
N PRO A 313 27.30 7.15 12.42
CA PRO A 313 27.30 8.56 11.99
C PRO A 313 28.63 9.22 11.57
N ASN A 314 29.77 8.54 11.73
CA ASN A 314 31.11 8.99 11.31
C ASN A 314 31.89 7.94 10.51
N ALA A 315 31.24 6.84 10.15
CA ALA A 315 31.85 5.80 9.34
C ALA A 315 31.52 6.03 7.87
N ASN A 316 32.46 5.71 6.98
CA ASN A 316 32.27 5.91 5.55
C ASN A 316 31.53 4.74 4.87
N THR A 317 30.77 3.93 5.63
CA THR A 317 29.93 2.89 5.04
C THR A 317 28.52 3.45 4.84
N PHE A 318 27.95 3.25 3.66
CA PHE A 318 26.60 3.64 3.31
C PHE A 318 26.10 2.85 2.11
N TYR A 319 24.81 2.98 1.80
CA TYR A 319 24.26 2.48 0.54
C TYR A 319 23.97 3.64 -0.41
N VAL A 320 24.05 3.38 -1.70
CA VAL A 320 23.52 4.26 -2.75
C VAL A 320 22.49 3.45 -3.52
N ALA A 321 21.23 3.89 -3.46
CA ALA A 321 20.13 3.34 -4.23
C ALA A 321 19.87 4.24 -5.43
N PHE A 322 19.78 3.68 -6.63
CA PHE A 322 19.67 4.46 -7.86
C PHE A 322 18.91 3.67 -8.93
N GLY A 323 18.35 4.37 -9.91
CA GLY A 323 17.46 3.76 -10.90
C GLY A 323 16.81 4.80 -11.79
N VAL A 324 15.85 4.36 -12.60
CA VAL A 324 14.95 5.26 -13.32
C VAL A 324 13.91 5.79 -12.32
N ASN A 325 13.67 7.09 -12.33
CA ASN A 325 12.50 7.65 -11.67
C ASN A 325 11.27 7.31 -12.51
N HIS A 326 10.59 6.22 -12.15
CA HIS A 326 9.45 5.69 -12.90
C HIS A 326 8.29 6.68 -13.07
N GLU A 327 8.17 7.71 -12.23
CA GLU A 327 7.21 8.79 -12.44
C GLU A 327 7.69 9.76 -13.53
N ALA A 328 8.95 10.18 -13.47
CA ALA A 328 9.55 11.08 -14.46
C ALA A 328 9.65 10.45 -15.85
N SER A 329 9.83 9.12 -15.93
CA SER A 329 9.75 8.37 -17.19
C SER A 329 8.32 8.30 -17.78
N GLY A 330 7.31 8.71 -17.00
CA GLY A 330 5.89 8.64 -17.35
C GLY A 330 5.27 7.25 -17.15
N LYS A 331 6.01 6.31 -16.55
CA LYS A 331 5.61 4.90 -16.48
C LYS A 331 4.61 4.60 -15.37
N VAL A 332 4.66 5.35 -14.28
CA VAL A 332 3.74 5.22 -13.13
C VAL A 332 3.30 6.58 -12.61
N LEU A 333 2.21 6.63 -11.84
CA LEU A 333 1.77 7.89 -11.21
C LEU A 333 2.67 8.31 -10.03
N TYR A 334 3.25 7.34 -9.33
CA TYR A 334 4.35 7.60 -8.39
C TYR A 334 5.18 6.35 -8.12
N SER A 335 6.41 6.55 -7.68
CA SER A 335 7.24 5.52 -7.08
C SER A 335 7.89 6.01 -5.79
N ASN A 336 8.49 5.11 -5.02
CA ASN A 336 9.29 5.50 -3.87
C ASN A 336 10.40 4.51 -3.55
N LEU A 337 11.36 5.00 -2.78
CA LEU A 337 12.43 4.26 -2.14
C LEU A 337 12.20 4.33 -0.62
N SER A 338 12.21 3.20 0.08
CA SER A 338 11.91 3.13 1.50
C SER A 338 12.87 2.20 2.25
N VAL A 339 13.22 2.56 3.48
CA VAL A 339 13.93 1.69 4.42
C VAL A 339 12.95 1.16 5.46
N TYR A 340 12.96 -0.16 5.68
CA TYR A 340 12.16 -0.82 6.71
C TYR A 340 13.04 -1.52 7.73
N GLY A 341 12.70 -1.43 9.01
CA GLY A 341 13.24 -2.32 10.05
C GLY A 341 12.54 -3.67 9.98
N VAL A 342 13.29 -4.75 9.80
CA VAL A 342 12.72 -6.10 9.53
C VAL A 342 11.98 -6.66 10.74
N GLU A 343 12.49 -6.42 11.95
CA GLU A 343 11.94 -6.99 13.19
C GLU A 343 10.44 -6.72 13.39
N HIS A 344 10.00 -5.50 13.09
CA HIS A 344 8.59 -5.10 13.19
C HIS A 344 7.95 -4.79 11.84
N LEU A 345 8.67 -5.00 10.72
CA LEU A 345 8.27 -4.51 9.39
C LEU A 345 7.85 -3.03 9.40
N VAL A 346 8.58 -2.21 10.17
CA VAL A 346 8.27 -0.79 10.35
C VAL A 346 8.93 0.02 9.25
N GLY A 347 8.13 0.80 8.52
CA GLY A 347 8.64 1.81 7.60
C GLY A 347 9.34 2.90 8.39
N VAL A 348 10.66 3.04 8.19
CA VAL A 348 11.50 3.99 8.92
C VAL A 348 11.47 5.34 8.24
N LYS A 349 11.80 5.37 6.94
CA LYS A 349 11.88 6.58 6.14
C LYS A 349 11.79 6.24 4.66
N SER A 350 11.35 7.21 3.88
CA SER A 350 11.19 7.06 2.43
C SER A 350 11.52 8.36 1.70
N VAL A 351 11.78 8.22 0.40
CA VAL A 351 11.90 9.29 -0.58
C VAL A 351 10.92 8.96 -1.70
N ALA A 352 10.01 9.87 -2.01
CA ALA A 352 9.04 9.71 -3.09
C ALA A 352 9.58 10.24 -4.42
N SER A 353 9.05 9.73 -5.52
CA SER A 353 9.46 10.10 -6.87
C SER A 353 9.41 11.60 -7.20
N PRO A 354 8.55 12.46 -6.61
CA PRO A 354 8.64 13.90 -6.84
C PRO A 354 9.88 14.56 -6.21
N GLU A 355 10.52 13.91 -5.24
CA GLU A 355 11.74 14.40 -4.55
C GLU A 355 13.03 13.95 -5.25
N MET A 356 12.93 12.99 -6.17
CA MET A 356 14.07 12.37 -6.85
C MET A 356 14.72 13.19 -7.99
N PRO A 357 14.01 14.06 -8.75
CA PRO A 357 14.63 14.82 -9.84
C PRO A 357 15.81 15.67 -9.35
N GLY A 358 16.87 15.72 -10.15
CA GLY A 358 18.13 16.38 -9.80
C GLY A 358 19.12 15.50 -9.03
N SER A 359 18.68 14.40 -8.40
CA SER A 359 19.57 13.59 -7.56
C SER A 359 20.65 12.83 -8.32
N ALA A 360 20.40 12.40 -9.56
CA ALA A 360 21.44 11.77 -10.38
C ALA A 360 22.46 12.78 -10.94
N GLN A 361 22.15 14.08 -10.95
CA GLN A 361 23.07 15.12 -11.44
C GLN A 361 24.30 15.28 -10.53
N ASP A 362 24.23 14.83 -9.28
CA ASP A 362 25.38 14.74 -8.37
C ASP A 362 26.51 13.88 -8.97
N TYR A 363 26.17 12.93 -9.85
CA TYR A 363 27.09 12.01 -10.50
C TYR A 363 27.18 12.23 -12.01
N LEU A 364 26.10 12.68 -12.65
CA LEU A 364 25.98 12.90 -14.09
C LEU A 364 25.50 14.33 -14.43
N PRO A 365 26.28 15.39 -14.13
CA PRO A 365 25.80 16.77 -14.22
C PRO A 365 25.48 17.26 -15.64
N ASN A 366 25.99 16.57 -16.67
CA ASN A 366 25.83 16.97 -18.08
C ASN A 366 25.05 15.93 -18.90
N ASP A 367 24.48 14.91 -18.26
CA ASP A 367 23.69 13.90 -18.97
C ASP A 367 22.27 14.41 -19.21
N ALA A 368 21.79 14.29 -20.44
CA ALA A 368 20.47 14.78 -20.83
C ALA A 368 19.32 14.02 -20.16
N GLN A 369 19.55 12.79 -19.70
CA GLN A 369 18.56 11.93 -19.04
C GLN A 369 18.71 11.91 -17.50
N ALA A 370 19.58 12.75 -16.92
CA ALA A 370 19.82 12.74 -15.47
C ALA A 370 18.59 13.09 -14.63
N ASN A 371 17.60 13.81 -15.17
CA ASN A 371 16.38 14.16 -14.43
C ASN A 371 15.37 13.01 -14.37
N GLU A 372 15.45 12.07 -15.30
CA GLU A 372 14.64 10.84 -15.36
C GLU A 372 15.28 9.70 -14.57
N LEU A 373 16.50 9.90 -14.04
CA LEU A 373 17.17 9.00 -13.14
C LEU A 373 17.17 9.55 -11.71
N PHE A 374 17.47 8.69 -10.75
CA PHE A 374 17.71 9.09 -9.36
C PHE A 374 18.92 8.38 -8.78
N ALA A 375 19.59 9.03 -7.81
CA ALA A 375 20.60 8.41 -6.97
C ALA A 375 20.48 8.97 -5.55
N TRP A 376 20.26 8.09 -4.57
CA TRP A 376 20.01 8.47 -3.19
C TRP A 376 20.90 7.73 -2.21
N LYS A 377 21.64 8.48 -1.40
CA LYS A 377 22.47 7.92 -0.33
C LYS A 377 21.60 7.50 0.86
N ILE A 378 21.88 6.36 1.47
CA ILE A 378 21.23 5.86 2.69
C ILE A 378 22.32 5.61 3.73
N ALA A 379 22.28 6.36 4.84
CA ALA A 379 23.35 6.37 5.84
C ALA A 379 22.80 6.67 7.25
N ARG A 380 23.65 6.60 8.28
CA ARG A 380 23.31 7.11 9.63
C ARG A 380 23.47 8.62 9.76
N SER A 381 24.33 9.20 8.94
CA SER A 381 24.60 10.63 8.87
C SER A 381 24.79 11.01 7.41
N CYS A 382 24.12 12.08 6.99
CA CYS A 382 24.27 12.59 5.63
C CYS A 382 25.48 13.50 5.47
N GLY A 383 26.03 14.03 6.57
CA GLY A 383 27.23 14.89 6.52
C GLY A 383 27.08 16.10 5.58
N GLY A 384 25.85 16.60 5.39
CA GLY A 384 25.54 17.70 4.48
C GLY A 384 25.25 17.30 3.03
N ALA A 385 25.27 16.02 2.66
CA ALA A 385 24.86 15.56 1.33
C ALA A 385 23.38 15.88 1.09
N ALA A 386 23.06 16.50 -0.05
CA ALA A 386 21.71 16.93 -0.39
C ALA A 386 20.75 15.75 -0.62
N HIS A 387 21.15 14.78 -1.45
CA HIS A 387 20.35 13.60 -1.80
C HIS A 387 20.69 12.41 -0.89
N CYS A 388 20.32 12.54 0.38
CA CYS A 388 20.64 11.55 1.39
C CYS A 388 19.51 11.33 2.41
N MET A 389 19.29 10.07 2.77
CA MET A 389 18.32 9.61 3.76
C MET A 389 19.05 9.11 5.02
N GLU A 390 18.93 9.86 6.11
CA GLU A 390 19.38 9.38 7.43
C GLU A 390 18.42 8.33 8.01
N VAL A 391 18.96 7.18 8.39
CA VAL A 391 18.25 6.09 9.05
C VAL A 391 18.60 6.11 10.55
N PRO A 392 17.69 6.55 11.43
CA PRO A 392 17.98 6.64 12.86
C PRO A 392 18.06 5.26 13.54
N THR A 393 18.65 5.22 14.74
CA THR A 393 18.49 4.13 15.71
C THR A 393 17.25 4.36 16.58
N GLY A 394 16.84 3.34 17.35
CA GLY A 394 15.61 3.40 18.15
C GLY A 394 14.35 3.31 17.30
N CYS A 395 13.19 3.56 17.90
CA CYS A 395 11.89 3.47 17.20
C CYS A 395 11.35 4.89 16.88
N PRO A 396 10.94 5.18 15.63
CA PRO A 396 11.07 4.36 14.43
C PRO A 396 12.49 4.45 13.84
N GLY A 397 13.14 3.30 13.60
CA GLY A 397 14.54 3.24 13.19
C GLY A 397 15.03 1.80 13.09
N VAL A 398 16.32 1.65 12.83
CA VAL A 398 16.99 0.35 12.74
C VAL A 398 18.16 0.40 13.70
N ASP A 399 18.25 -0.48 14.69
CA ASP A 399 19.39 -0.47 15.60
C ASP A 399 20.67 -0.99 14.94
N THR A 400 21.81 -0.75 15.60
CA THR A 400 23.09 -1.25 15.11
C THR A 400 23.06 -2.78 15.07
N ASN A 401 23.51 -3.37 13.96
CA ASN A 401 23.51 -4.81 13.67
C ASN A 401 22.12 -5.45 13.52
N ALA A 402 21.03 -4.67 13.56
CA ALA A 402 19.69 -5.13 13.23
C ALA A 402 19.52 -5.30 11.71
N PHE A 403 18.48 -6.02 11.33
CA PHE A 403 18.13 -6.22 9.92
C PHE A 403 17.21 -5.11 9.44
N ALA A 404 17.48 -4.63 8.23
CA ALA A 404 16.60 -3.77 7.49
C ALA A 404 16.38 -4.32 6.09
N THR A 405 15.49 -3.69 5.35
CA THR A 405 15.39 -3.88 3.91
C THR A 405 15.22 -2.55 3.22
N ILE A 406 15.84 -2.41 2.05
CA ILE A 406 15.61 -1.30 1.14
C ILE A 406 14.61 -1.80 0.11
N THR A 407 13.46 -1.15 0.03
CA THR A 407 12.34 -1.57 -0.83
C THR A 407 11.89 -0.41 -1.69
N PHE A 408 11.70 -0.70 -2.96
CA PHE A 408 11.15 0.19 -3.95
C PHE A 408 9.68 -0.16 -4.19
N ARG A 409 8.90 0.84 -4.57
CA ARG A 409 7.52 0.61 -5.00
C ARG A 409 7.20 1.48 -6.19
N ALA A 410 6.56 0.90 -7.20
CA ALA A 410 6.08 1.61 -8.38
C ALA A 410 4.56 1.41 -8.49
N TYR A 411 3.80 2.50 -8.52
CA TYR A 411 2.35 2.48 -8.39
C TYR A 411 1.63 3.07 -9.58
N LEU A 412 0.74 2.25 -10.14
CA LEU A 412 -0.29 2.62 -11.09
C LEU A 412 0.28 3.14 -12.42
N ASP A 413 0.31 2.25 -13.41
CA ASP A 413 0.57 2.60 -14.80
C ASP A 413 -0.66 3.36 -15.36
N PRO A 414 -0.48 4.59 -15.88
CA PRO A 414 -1.59 5.42 -16.35
C PRO A 414 -2.33 4.84 -17.57
N VAL A 415 -1.68 3.99 -18.36
CA VAL A 415 -2.26 3.38 -19.58
C VAL A 415 -3.12 2.20 -19.20
N THR A 416 -2.60 1.29 -18.37
CA THR A 416 -3.32 0.05 -18.00
C THR A 416 -4.24 0.21 -16.78
N LYS A 417 -4.07 1.29 -16.02
CA LYS A 417 -4.84 1.62 -14.80
C LYS A 417 -4.73 0.57 -13.69
N THR A 418 -3.66 -0.22 -13.73
CA THR A 418 -3.25 -1.19 -12.70
C THR A 418 -1.74 -1.06 -12.49
N GLY A 419 -1.12 -1.92 -11.71
CA GLY A 419 0.32 -1.86 -11.49
C GLY A 419 1.11 -2.09 -12.78
N PRO A 420 2.30 -1.49 -12.92
CA PRO A 420 3.14 -1.71 -14.09
C PRO A 420 3.53 -3.20 -14.23
N ALA A 421 3.89 -3.61 -15.44
CA ALA A 421 4.50 -4.90 -15.69
C ALA A 421 5.98 -4.85 -15.33
N ALA A 422 6.48 -5.89 -14.64
CA ALA A 422 7.85 -5.88 -14.14
C ALA A 422 8.91 -5.86 -15.25
N ASN A 423 8.59 -6.42 -16.43
CA ASN A 423 9.46 -6.43 -17.61
C ASN A 423 9.47 -5.12 -18.41
N GLU A 424 8.60 -4.16 -18.07
CA GLU A 424 8.58 -2.83 -18.69
C GLU A 424 9.35 -1.79 -17.87
N LEU A 425 9.71 -2.11 -16.62
CA LEU A 425 10.55 -1.27 -15.76
C LEU A 425 12.01 -1.69 -15.88
N LEU A 426 12.93 -0.73 -15.82
CA LEU A 426 14.32 -1.03 -15.53
C LEU A 426 14.49 -1.24 -14.02
N PRO A 427 15.05 -2.38 -13.56
CA PRO A 427 15.22 -2.63 -12.14
C PRO A 427 16.12 -1.58 -11.48
N GLU A 428 15.73 -1.13 -10.29
CA GLU A 428 16.57 -0.30 -9.46
C GLU A 428 17.82 -1.08 -9.02
N ARG A 429 18.85 -0.35 -8.60
CA ARG A 429 20.14 -0.92 -8.21
C ARG A 429 20.58 -0.34 -6.88
N ILE A 430 21.33 -1.13 -6.12
CA ILE A 430 21.88 -0.73 -4.83
C ILE A 430 23.37 -1.09 -4.79
N LEU A 431 24.21 -0.12 -4.44
CA LEU A 431 25.61 -0.34 -4.10
C LEU A 431 25.81 -0.13 -2.59
N LYS A 432 26.44 -1.09 -1.92
CA LYS A 432 27.08 -0.88 -0.61
C LYS A 432 28.47 -0.31 -0.85
N ILE A 433 28.75 0.86 -0.29
CA ILE A 433 30.07 1.49 -0.27
C ILE A 433 30.61 1.31 1.14
N SER A 434 31.79 0.73 1.30
CA SER A 434 32.48 0.52 2.58
C SER A 434 33.94 0.91 2.49
N ASN A 435 34.55 1.26 3.63
CA ASN A 435 36.01 1.42 3.68
C ASN A 435 36.70 0.13 3.20
N PRO A 436 37.89 0.25 2.55
CA PRO A 436 38.72 -0.89 2.15
C PRO A 436 39.18 -1.78 3.30
#